data_AF-K7MQF3-F1
#
_entry.id   AF-K7MQF3-F1
#
_cell.length_a   1.000
_cell.length_b   1.000
_cell.length_c   1.000
_cell.angle_alpha   90.00
_cell.angle_beta   90.00
_cell.angle_gamma   90.00
#
_symmetry.space_group_name_H-M   'P 1'
#
loop_
_entity.id
_entity.type
_entity.pdbx_description
1 polymer ?
#
loop_
_entity_poly.entity_id
_entity_poly.type
_entity_poly.pdbx_seq_one_letter_code
_entity_poly.pdbx_strand_id
1 'polypeptide(L)'
;MESNQAASSMEVETVPSEAKLLPPKPKFEPLKPHEMSDGQARRVELKTRPDTPDISNLQKCADFVHAFMLGFDVIDAIALLRLDELYIESFEIKDVKTLRGDHLSRAIGRLSGKGGKTKFAIENASKTRIVIADTKIHILGSFANIKIARDSLCSLILGSPAGKVYSKLRAVTARLAERF
;
A
#
# COMPACT_ATOMS: atom_id res chain seq x y z
N MET A 1 -4.39 -80.19 -8.61
CA MET A 1 -5.37 -80.09 -9.71
C MET A 1 -6.64 -79.56 -9.08
N GLU A 2 -6.72 -78.24 -8.92
CA GLU A 2 -7.31 -77.30 -9.90
C GLU A 2 -8.84 -77.25 -9.81
N SER A 3 -9.35 -76.09 -9.39
CA SER A 3 -10.57 -75.43 -9.89
C SER A 3 -10.89 -74.24 -8.95
N ASN A 4 -10.21 -73.11 -9.13
CA ASN A 4 -10.69 -71.92 -9.85
C ASN A 4 -11.97 -71.26 -9.28
N GLN A 5 -11.76 -70.23 -8.47
CA GLN A 5 -12.70 -69.15 -8.21
C GLN A 5 -12.86 -68.30 -9.48
N ALA A 6 -14.11 -68.11 -9.91
CA ALA A 6 -14.48 -67.07 -10.87
C ALA A 6 -14.82 -65.79 -10.10
N ALA A 7 -14.08 -64.71 -10.36
CA ALA A 7 -14.49 -63.36 -10.02
C ALA A 7 -14.28 -62.46 -11.24
N SER A 8 -15.38 -61.90 -11.70
CA SER A 8 -15.54 -60.99 -12.83
C SER A 8 -14.63 -59.75 -12.71
N SER A 9 -13.85 -59.48 -13.75
CA SER A 9 -13.17 -58.20 -13.97
C SER A 9 -14.06 -57.31 -14.85
N MET A 10 -14.72 -56.32 -14.24
CA MET A 10 -15.30 -55.17 -14.93
C MET A 10 -14.23 -54.08 -15.00
N GLU A 11 -13.83 -53.71 -16.22
CA GLU A 11 -13.01 -52.53 -16.48
C GLU A 11 -13.85 -51.27 -16.22
N VAL A 12 -13.31 -50.37 -15.38
CA VAL A 12 -13.82 -49.01 -15.24
C VAL A 12 -12.73 -48.08 -15.74
N GLU A 13 -12.90 -47.56 -16.96
CA GLU A 13 -12.13 -46.42 -17.46
C GLU A 13 -12.43 -45.20 -16.58
N THR A 14 -11.47 -44.79 -15.76
CA THR A 14 -11.54 -43.50 -15.07
C THR A 14 -10.99 -42.41 -15.98
N VAL A 15 -11.89 -41.57 -16.46
CA VAL A 15 -11.59 -40.34 -17.22
C VAL A 15 -10.77 -39.39 -16.31
N PRO A 16 -9.56 -38.95 -16.68
CA PRO A 16 -8.83 -37.99 -15.88
C PRO A 16 -9.46 -36.60 -16.03
N SER A 17 -10.04 -36.10 -14.94
CA SER A 17 -10.54 -34.73 -14.85
C SER A 17 -9.37 -33.74 -14.91
N GLU A 18 -9.25 -33.04 -16.01
CA GLU A 18 -8.26 -32.00 -16.25
C GLU A 18 -8.55 -30.77 -15.37
N ALA A 19 -7.95 -30.75 -14.17
CA ALA A 19 -7.99 -29.58 -13.30
C ALA A 19 -7.13 -28.47 -13.93
N LYS A 20 -7.79 -27.45 -14.50
CA LYS A 20 -7.15 -26.21 -14.97
C LYS A 20 -6.32 -25.61 -13.84
N LEU A 21 -5.00 -25.76 -13.94
CA LEU A 21 -4.01 -25.12 -13.09
C LEU A 21 -4.12 -23.60 -13.24
N LEU A 22 -4.48 -22.92 -12.16
CA LEU A 22 -4.34 -21.47 -12.04
C LEU A 22 -2.86 -21.11 -12.28
N PRO A 23 -2.55 -20.01 -12.98
CA PRO A 23 -1.18 -19.64 -13.27
C PRO A 23 -0.39 -19.47 -11.96
N PRO A 24 0.85 -20.00 -11.89
CA PRO A 24 1.64 -19.95 -10.68
C PRO A 24 1.89 -18.51 -10.27
N LYS A 25 1.66 -18.20 -8.99
CA LYS A 25 2.02 -16.91 -8.39
C LYS A 25 3.49 -16.61 -8.71
N PRO A 26 3.84 -15.39 -9.14
CA PRO A 26 5.23 -15.05 -9.44
C PRO A 26 6.08 -15.30 -8.19
N LYS A 27 7.05 -16.20 -8.32
CA LYS A 27 8.02 -16.49 -7.25
C LYS A 27 8.94 -15.28 -7.12
N PHE A 28 8.67 -14.43 -6.14
CA PHE A 28 9.65 -13.46 -5.66
C PHE A 28 10.60 -14.19 -4.72
N GLU A 29 11.74 -14.65 -5.25
CA GLU A 29 12.85 -15.12 -4.41
C GLU A 29 13.52 -13.90 -3.75
N PRO A 30 13.68 -13.88 -2.42
CA PRO A 30 14.55 -12.90 -1.77
C PRO A 30 15.99 -13.16 -2.24
N LEU A 31 16.59 -12.17 -2.90
CA LEU A 31 17.98 -12.22 -3.34
C LEU A 31 18.90 -12.56 -2.15
N LYS A 32 19.70 -13.63 -2.29
CA LYS A 32 20.59 -14.11 -1.22
C LYS A 32 21.77 -13.14 -1.02
N PRO A 33 22.22 -12.89 0.23
CA PRO A 33 23.26 -11.88 0.53
C PRO A 33 24.68 -12.12 -0.01
N HIS A 34 24.96 -13.22 -0.70
CA HIS A 34 26.33 -13.66 -1.02
C HIS A 34 26.89 -13.17 -2.38
N GLU A 35 26.16 -12.36 -3.14
CA GLU A 35 26.66 -11.70 -4.36
C GLU A 35 26.95 -10.20 -4.16
N MET A 36 27.20 -9.75 -2.92
CA MET A 36 27.65 -8.38 -2.68
C MET A 36 29.17 -8.28 -2.93
N SER A 37 29.56 -8.09 -4.19
CA SER A 37 30.90 -7.61 -4.55
C SER A 37 30.92 -6.08 -4.49
N ASP A 38 31.85 -5.53 -3.70
CA ASP A 38 32.33 -4.14 -3.67
C ASP A 38 31.31 -3.01 -3.47
N GLY A 39 30.97 -2.72 -2.20
CA GLY A 39 30.50 -1.39 -1.78
C GLY A 39 29.21 -0.86 -2.42
N GLN A 40 28.31 -1.76 -2.84
CA GLN A 40 27.19 -1.44 -3.73
C GLN A 40 25.96 -0.87 -3.01
N ALA A 41 25.39 0.18 -3.62
CA ALA A 41 24.11 0.77 -3.24
C ALA A 41 23.01 -0.30 -3.12
N ARG A 42 22.23 -0.26 -2.03
CA ARG A 42 21.02 -1.09 -1.84
C ARG A 42 19.98 -0.68 -2.89
N ARG A 43 19.97 -1.35 -4.04
CA ARG A 43 19.05 -1.08 -5.16
C ARG A 43 18.19 -2.30 -5.47
N VAL A 44 16.96 -2.04 -5.88
CA VAL A 44 16.04 -3.06 -6.39
C VAL A 44 15.97 -2.89 -7.91
N GLU A 45 16.38 -3.93 -8.65
CA GLU A 45 16.30 -3.94 -10.11
C GLU A 45 15.04 -4.68 -10.57
N LEU A 46 14.20 -4.01 -11.35
CA LEU A 46 13.03 -4.62 -12.00
C LEU A 46 13.29 -4.73 -13.50
N LYS A 47 13.19 -5.94 -14.05
CA LYS A 47 13.40 -6.23 -15.47
C LYS A 47 12.16 -6.92 -16.03
N THR A 48 11.71 -6.47 -17.20
CA THR A 48 10.67 -7.17 -17.96
C THR A 48 11.25 -8.45 -18.56
N ARG A 49 10.45 -9.51 -18.56
CA ARG A 49 10.76 -10.76 -19.26
C ARG A 49 9.99 -10.78 -20.58
N PRO A 50 10.49 -11.49 -21.62
CA PRO A 50 9.77 -11.64 -22.89
C PRO A 50 8.40 -12.33 -22.75
N ASP A 51 8.17 -13.03 -21.63
CA ASP A 51 6.92 -13.71 -21.27
C ASP A 51 5.82 -12.74 -20.77
N THR A 52 6.15 -11.48 -20.45
CA THR A 52 5.20 -10.46 -19.99
C THR A 52 5.46 -9.16 -20.76
N PRO A 53 4.76 -8.93 -21.89
CA PRO A 53 5.00 -7.77 -22.76
C PRO A 53 4.45 -6.45 -22.19
N ASP A 54 3.65 -6.51 -21.13
CA ASP A 54 2.96 -5.32 -20.60
C ASP A 54 3.88 -4.45 -19.75
N ILE A 55 4.30 -3.33 -20.33
CA ILE A 55 5.09 -2.27 -19.66
C ILE A 55 4.34 -1.71 -18.43
N SER A 56 3.00 -1.72 -18.45
CA SER A 56 2.17 -1.27 -17.32
C SER A 56 2.43 -2.06 -16.04
N ASN A 57 2.68 -3.38 -16.14
CA ASN A 57 2.94 -4.22 -14.98
C ASN A 57 4.30 -3.89 -14.34
N LEU A 58 5.30 -3.53 -15.15
CA LEU A 58 6.59 -3.07 -14.64
C LEU A 58 6.42 -1.78 -13.81
N GLN A 59 5.62 -0.84 -14.29
CA GLN A 59 5.33 0.40 -13.56
C GLN A 59 4.61 0.11 -12.24
N LYS A 60 3.59 -0.74 -12.25
CA LYS A 60 2.88 -1.14 -11.01
C LYS A 60 3.82 -1.81 -10.00
N CYS A 61 4.75 -2.64 -10.47
CA CYS A 61 5.79 -3.22 -9.61
C CYS A 61 6.75 -2.15 -9.06
N ALA A 62 7.13 -1.17 -9.87
CA ALA A 62 7.97 -0.06 -9.42
C ALA A 62 7.25 0.77 -8.34
N ASP A 63 5.97 1.08 -8.54
CA ASP A 63 5.15 1.83 -7.59
C ASP A 63 4.95 1.05 -6.28
N PHE A 64 4.79 -0.27 -6.35
CA PHE A 64 4.74 -1.16 -5.17
C PHE A 64 6.03 -1.10 -4.35
N VAL A 65 7.18 -1.27 -5.00
CA VAL A 65 8.49 -1.20 -4.33
C VAL A 65 8.72 0.19 -3.76
N HIS A 66 8.33 1.24 -4.50
CA HIS A 66 8.41 2.62 -4.05
C HIS A 66 7.57 2.83 -2.79
N ALA A 67 6.31 2.40 -2.78
CA ALA A 67 5.42 2.50 -1.61
C ALA A 67 6.01 1.80 -0.38
N PHE A 68 6.57 0.61 -0.57
CA PHE A 68 7.22 -0.14 0.50
C PHE A 68 8.46 0.59 1.05
N MET A 69 9.30 1.16 0.18
CA MET A 69 10.45 1.96 0.59
C MET A 69 10.06 3.23 1.36
N LEU A 70 8.89 3.82 1.07
CA LEU A 70 8.34 4.95 1.82
C LEU A 70 7.78 4.58 3.21
N GLY A 71 7.71 3.28 3.52
CA GLY A 71 7.25 2.77 4.81
C GLY A 71 5.75 2.48 4.89
N PHE A 72 5.07 2.34 3.75
CA PHE A 72 3.70 1.79 3.75
C PHE A 72 3.73 0.29 4.06
N ASP A 73 2.65 -0.21 4.66
CA ASP A 73 2.49 -1.63 4.92
C ASP A 73 2.34 -2.41 3.60
N VAL A 74 2.76 -3.67 3.59
CA VAL A 74 2.69 -4.57 2.43
C VAL A 74 1.24 -4.71 1.97
N ILE A 75 0.29 -4.75 2.90
CA ILE A 75 -1.15 -4.86 2.60
C ILE A 75 -1.64 -3.65 1.81
N ASP A 76 -1.19 -2.45 2.20
CA ASP A 76 -1.55 -1.20 1.53
C ASP A 76 -0.84 -1.06 0.19
N ALA A 77 0.41 -1.52 0.09
CA ALA A 77 1.14 -1.57 -1.17
C ALA A 77 0.49 -2.53 -2.18
N ILE A 78 -0.05 -3.67 -1.73
CA ILE A 78 -0.84 -4.58 -2.59
C ILE A 78 -2.09 -3.88 -3.13
N ALA A 79 -2.67 -2.93 -2.41
CA ALA A 79 -3.85 -2.19 -2.89
C ALA A 79 -3.54 -1.35 -4.14
N LEU A 80 -2.32 -0.83 -4.28
CA LEU A 80 -1.86 -0.12 -5.49
C LEU A 80 -1.80 -1.03 -6.72
N LEU A 81 -1.52 -2.33 -6.53
CA LEU A 81 -1.53 -3.29 -7.63
C LEU A 81 -2.96 -3.64 -8.10
N ARG A 82 -3.95 -3.46 -7.21
CA ARG A 82 -5.35 -3.82 -7.47
C ARG A 82 -6.15 -2.67 -8.08
N LEU A 83 -5.92 -1.44 -7.61
CA LEU A 83 -6.67 -0.26 -8.00
C LEU A 83 -5.74 0.78 -8.64
N ASP A 84 -5.99 1.08 -9.91
CA ASP A 84 -5.15 1.98 -10.71
C ASP A 84 -5.38 3.48 -10.39
N GLU A 85 -6.41 3.80 -9.59
CA GLU A 85 -6.76 5.17 -9.20
C GLU A 85 -6.16 5.60 -7.85
N LEU A 86 -5.30 4.76 -7.25
CA LEU A 86 -4.59 5.11 -6.03
C LEU A 86 -3.26 5.79 -6.37
N TYR A 87 -3.02 6.93 -5.74
CA TYR A 87 -1.81 7.70 -5.88
C TYR A 87 -1.09 7.80 -4.54
N ILE A 88 0.23 7.99 -4.60
CA ILE A 88 1.04 8.34 -3.44
C ILE A 88 1.46 9.78 -3.59
N GLU A 89 1.20 10.57 -2.56
CA GLU A 89 1.61 11.96 -2.49
C GLU A 89 2.53 12.17 -1.29
N SER A 90 3.68 12.77 -1.54
CA SER A 90 4.68 13.09 -0.52
C SER A 90 4.73 14.58 -0.30
N PHE A 91 4.71 15.03 0.95
CA PHE A 91 4.84 16.44 1.30
C PHE A 91 5.77 16.63 2.50
N GLU A 92 6.48 17.76 2.55
CA GLU A 92 7.33 18.11 3.69
C GLU A 92 6.63 19.14 4.59
N ILE A 93 6.80 19.00 5.91
CA ILE A 93 6.21 19.95 6.88
C ILE A 93 6.76 21.37 6.65
N LYS A 94 8.01 21.48 6.17
CA LYS A 94 8.68 22.76 5.90
C LYS A 94 8.03 23.57 4.78
N ASP A 95 7.35 22.91 3.84
CA ASP A 95 6.68 23.57 2.71
C ASP A 95 5.45 24.38 3.17
N VAL A 96 4.82 23.94 4.27
CA VAL A 96 3.65 24.62 4.86
C VAL A 96 4.09 25.71 5.82
N LYS A 97 5.07 25.41 6.67
CA LYS A 97 5.57 26.34 7.68
C LYS A 97 7.02 26.04 8.00
N THR A 98 7.85 27.07 7.97
CA THR A 98 9.27 27.00 8.36
C THR A 98 9.38 26.88 9.88
N LEU A 99 9.28 25.65 10.38
CA LEU A 99 9.41 25.32 11.80
C LEU A 99 10.85 24.86 12.12
N ARG A 100 11.37 25.27 13.28
CA ARG A 100 12.69 24.86 13.78
C ARG A 100 12.56 24.19 15.15
N GLY A 101 13.40 23.18 15.40
CA GLY A 101 13.55 22.52 16.70
C GLY A 101 12.23 22.08 17.33
N ASP A 102 11.95 22.59 18.53
CA ASP A 102 10.80 22.22 19.38
C ASP A 102 9.44 22.44 18.71
N HIS A 103 9.34 23.40 17.79
CA HIS A 103 8.08 23.61 17.08
C HIS A 103 7.80 22.52 16.05
N LEU A 104 8.84 21.94 15.44
CA LEU A 104 8.71 20.82 14.51
C LEU A 104 8.28 19.56 15.25
N SER A 105 8.95 19.21 16.36
CA SER A 105 8.58 18.05 17.18
C SER A 105 7.16 18.18 17.74
N ARG A 106 6.76 19.39 18.15
CA ARG A 106 5.39 19.68 18.58
C ARG A 106 4.37 19.51 17.44
N ALA A 107 4.70 19.95 16.22
CA ALA A 107 3.82 19.77 15.06
C ALA A 107 3.64 18.28 14.72
N ILE A 108 4.71 17.50 14.72
CA ILE A 108 4.69 16.04 14.52
C ILE A 108 3.83 15.37 15.62
N GLY A 109 4.01 15.78 16.88
CA GLY A 109 3.21 15.30 18.00
C GLY A 109 1.71 15.58 17.84
N ARG A 110 1.32 16.69 17.21
CA ARG A 110 -0.09 17.00 16.93
C ARG A 110 -0.65 16.18 15.78
N LEU A 111 0.15 15.93 14.74
CA LEU A 111 -0.24 15.13 13.58
C LEU A 111 -0.50 13.67 13.99
N SER A 112 0.40 13.08 14.78
CA SER A 112 0.19 11.74 15.33
C SER A 112 -0.91 11.74 16.40
N GLY A 113 -0.92 12.73 17.28
CA GLY A 113 -1.77 12.74 18.47
C GLY A 113 -1.33 11.70 19.51
N LYS A 114 -2.11 11.57 20.59
CA LYS A 114 -1.80 10.58 21.65
C LYS A 114 -1.94 9.16 21.10
N GLY A 115 -0.81 8.49 20.87
CA GLY A 115 -0.77 7.11 20.35
C GLY A 115 -1.29 6.96 18.92
N GLY A 116 -1.13 7.98 18.07
CA GLY A 116 -1.58 7.90 16.67
C GLY A 116 -3.07 8.16 16.46
N LYS A 117 -3.86 8.45 17.51
CA LYS A 117 -5.32 8.61 17.41
C LYS A 117 -5.76 9.65 16.38
N THR A 118 -5.04 10.78 16.28
CA THR A 118 -5.38 11.83 15.32
C THR A 118 -5.12 11.36 13.90
N LYS A 119 -3.96 10.73 13.66
CA LYS A 119 -3.61 10.11 12.38
C LYS A 119 -4.69 9.10 11.96
N PHE A 120 -5.03 8.14 12.83
CA PHE A 120 -6.04 7.11 12.53
C PHE A 120 -7.43 7.70 12.26
N ALA A 121 -7.82 8.75 12.99
CA ALA A 121 -9.09 9.43 12.76
C ALA A 121 -9.15 10.09 11.37
N ILE A 122 -8.04 10.70 10.92
CA ILE A 122 -7.95 11.27 9.57
C ILE A 122 -7.99 10.15 8.54
N GLU A 123 -7.16 9.12 8.69
CA GLU A 123 -7.10 7.96 7.77
C GLU A 123 -8.48 7.32 7.56
N ASN A 124 -9.23 7.10 8.65
CA ASN A 124 -10.57 6.53 8.57
C ASN A 124 -11.58 7.48 7.92
N ALA A 125 -11.49 8.79 8.19
CA ALA A 125 -12.41 9.79 7.65
C ALA A 125 -12.20 10.04 6.14
N SER A 126 -10.95 10.04 5.67
CA SER A 126 -10.60 10.23 4.26
C SER A 126 -10.45 8.92 3.49
N LYS A 127 -10.48 7.76 4.14
CA LYS A 127 -10.16 6.45 3.53
C LYS A 127 -8.79 6.48 2.84
N THR A 128 -7.80 7.06 3.51
CA THR A 128 -6.41 7.14 3.03
C THR A 128 -5.48 6.43 3.99
N ARG A 129 -4.28 6.07 3.52
CA ARG A 129 -3.18 5.60 4.37
C ARG A 129 -2.14 6.67 4.49
N ILE A 130 -1.66 6.94 5.70
CA ILE A 130 -0.71 8.00 5.98
C ILE A 130 0.52 7.39 6.65
N VAL A 131 1.71 7.80 6.22
CA VAL A 131 2.97 7.49 6.87
C VAL A 131 3.63 8.80 7.24
N ILE A 132 4.06 8.92 8.49
CA ILE A 132 4.72 10.11 9.02
C ILE A 132 6.18 9.72 9.26
N ALA A 133 7.09 10.31 8.50
CA ALA A 133 8.53 10.08 8.54
C ALA A 133 9.24 11.39 8.90
N ASP A 134 9.22 11.74 10.19
CA ASP A 134 9.78 12.97 10.76
C ASP A 134 9.34 14.25 10.05
N THR A 135 10.11 14.68 9.03
CA THR A 135 9.82 15.88 8.25
C THR A 135 8.92 15.62 7.04
N LYS A 136 8.93 14.39 6.51
CA LYS A 136 8.18 14.00 5.32
C LYS A 136 6.95 13.20 5.71
N ILE A 137 5.86 13.44 5.01
CA ILE A 137 4.60 12.74 5.22
C ILE A 137 4.15 12.22 3.87
N HIS A 138 3.82 10.94 3.84
CA HIS A 138 3.35 10.25 2.66
C HIS A 138 1.87 9.91 2.85
N ILE A 139 1.05 10.21 1.85
CA ILE A 139 -0.38 9.91 1.83
C ILE A 139 -0.64 9.02 0.62
N LEU A 140 -1.36 7.93 0.82
CA LEU A 140 -1.82 7.03 -0.23
C LEU A 140 -3.35 7.05 -0.28
N GLY A 141 -3.90 7.21 -1.48
CA GLY A 141 -5.34 7.15 -1.72
C GLY A 141 -5.75 7.75 -3.07
N SER A 142 -7.05 7.94 -3.27
CA SER A 142 -7.57 8.64 -4.46
C SER A 142 -7.27 10.15 -4.38
N PHE A 143 -7.10 10.81 -5.52
CA PHE A 143 -6.75 12.23 -5.59
C PHE A 143 -7.65 13.15 -4.75
N ALA A 144 -8.98 12.94 -4.81
CA ALA A 144 -9.94 13.73 -4.03
C ALA A 144 -9.75 13.55 -2.52
N ASN A 145 -9.52 12.31 -2.08
CA ASN A 145 -9.34 11.95 -0.67
C ASN A 145 -8.00 12.45 -0.12
N ILE A 146 -6.94 12.34 -0.94
CA ILE A 146 -5.62 12.87 -0.61
C ILE A 146 -5.70 14.38 -0.35
N LYS A 147 -6.41 15.14 -1.19
CA LYS A 147 -6.58 16.59 -1.00
C LYS A 147 -7.21 16.92 0.35
N ILE A 148 -8.22 16.16 0.76
CA ILE A 148 -8.93 16.36 2.05
C ILE A 148 -8.00 16.02 3.23
N ALA A 149 -7.25 14.94 3.12
CA ALA A 149 -6.27 14.54 4.13
C ALA A 149 -5.17 15.61 4.26
N ARG A 150 -4.61 16.07 3.14
CA ARG A 150 -3.62 17.15 3.06
C ARG A 150 -4.13 18.42 3.72
N ASP A 151 -5.33 18.90 3.36
CA ASP A 151 -5.90 20.11 3.95
C ASP A 151 -6.03 20.01 5.49
N SER A 152 -6.35 18.82 5.98
CA SER A 152 -6.49 18.53 7.41
C SER A 152 -5.14 18.49 8.12
N LEU A 153 -4.13 17.87 7.51
CA LEU A 153 -2.76 17.85 8.02
C LEU A 153 -2.14 19.24 8.01
N CYS A 154 -2.30 20.01 6.92
CA CYS A 154 -1.87 21.41 6.83
C CYS A 154 -2.51 22.27 7.92
N SER A 155 -3.81 22.09 8.19
CA SER A 155 -4.52 22.81 9.25
C SER A 155 -3.94 22.51 10.64
N LEU A 156 -3.54 21.26 10.89
CA LEU A 156 -2.87 20.85 12.14
C LEU A 156 -1.47 21.45 12.27
N ILE A 157 -0.69 21.47 11.19
CA ILE A 157 0.66 22.06 11.14
C ILE A 157 0.60 23.58 11.39
N LEU A 158 -0.39 24.27 10.79
CA LEU A 158 -0.57 25.71 10.93
C LEU A 158 -0.92 26.15 12.36
N GLY A 159 -1.48 25.25 13.16
CA GLY A 159 -1.80 25.53 14.55
C GLY A 159 -3.26 25.32 14.93
N SER A 160 -4.14 24.93 14.00
CA SER A 160 -5.58 24.84 14.24
C SER A 160 -5.94 23.82 15.32
N PRO A 161 -6.86 24.15 16.25
CA PRO A 161 -7.27 23.23 17.30
C PRO A 161 -7.87 21.95 16.70
N ALA A 162 -7.51 20.79 17.26
CA ALA A 162 -7.89 19.48 16.72
C ALA A 162 -9.42 19.32 16.60
N GLY A 163 -10.19 19.88 17.55
CA GLY A 163 -11.66 19.88 17.50
C GLY A 163 -12.22 20.50 16.22
N LYS A 164 -11.66 21.62 15.75
CA LYS A 164 -12.09 22.28 14.50
C LYS A 164 -11.77 21.41 13.28
N VAL A 165 -10.63 20.72 13.30
CA VAL A 165 -10.22 19.81 12.21
C VAL A 165 -11.15 18.61 12.14
N TYR A 166 -11.52 18.00 13.28
CA TYR A 166 -12.47 16.89 13.30
C TYR A 166 -13.86 17.29 12.79
N SER A 167 -14.38 18.45 13.20
CA SER A 167 -15.67 18.94 12.69
C SER A 167 -15.63 19.17 11.17
N LYS A 168 -14.54 19.74 10.65
CA LYS A 168 -14.36 19.94 9.21
C LYS A 168 -14.26 18.61 8.45
N LEU A 169 -13.49 17.66 8.96
CA LEU A 169 -13.38 16.31 8.39
C LEU A 169 -14.75 15.65 8.31
N ARG A 170 -15.53 15.66 9.40
CA ARG A 170 -16.86 15.06 9.43
C ARG A 170 -17.80 15.68 8.40
N ALA A 171 -17.79 17.01 8.25
CA ALA A 171 -18.61 17.71 7.27
C ALA A 171 -18.21 17.45 5.81
N VAL A 172 -16.91 17.18 5.57
CA VAL A 172 -16.42 16.83 4.23
C VAL A 172 -16.72 15.36 3.91
N THR A 173 -16.49 14.45 4.86
CA THR A 173 -16.81 13.02 4.70
C THR A 173 -18.31 12.81 4.49
N ALA A 174 -19.18 13.54 5.20
CA ALA A 174 -20.64 13.48 4.99
C ALA A 174 -21.00 13.85 3.53
N ARG A 175 -20.44 14.95 3.01
CA ARG A 175 -20.65 15.36 1.61
C ARG A 175 -20.09 14.38 0.58
N LEU A 176 -18.99 13.69 0.90
CA LEU A 176 -18.44 12.65 0.02
C LEU A 176 -19.35 11.42 0.01
N ALA A 177 -19.92 11.06 1.15
CA ALA A 177 -20.84 9.94 1.26
C ALA A 177 -22.18 10.20 0.55
N GLU A 178 -22.65 11.45 0.49
CA GLU A 178 -23.88 11.83 -0.23
C GLU A 178 -23.73 11.88 -1.76
N ARG A 179 -22.50 11.91 -2.28
CA ARG A 179 -22.22 11.98 -3.72
C ARG A 179 -22.22 10.63 -4.43
N PHE A 180 -22.29 9.54 -3.68
CA PHE A 180 -22.33 8.15 -4.16
C PHE A 180 -23.56 7.45 -3.61
#